data_AF-A0A370GAU1-F1
#
_entry.id   AF-A0A370GAU1-F1
#
_cell.length_a   1.000
_cell.length_b   1.000
_cell.length_c   1.000
_cell.angle_alpha   90.00
_cell.angle_beta   90.00
_cell.angle_gamma   90.00
#
_symmetry.space_group_name_H-M   'P 1'
#
loop_
_entity.id
_entity.type
_entity.pdbx_description
1 polymer ?
#
loop_
_entity_poly.entity_id
_entity_poly.type
_entity_poly.pdbx_seq_one_letter_code
_entity_poly.pdbx_strand_id
1 'polypeptide(L)'
;MTCVIVGETDGIAPFQARFPQARHLSATEQPVWHAEPERLWVQSEEQVGTVPFARLVVVGEAALLCAALGCQMGRAGPLTDANHQTSRRGIFFLPGRPDEAAVERIAITIAHDLPPFVEREPPGPVGAVARLEPLAVAMVLGQPETTARDAELLGQVALTGPIAFCAPVKLAALAAIGAERPAPYPIQMDQEGA
;
A
#
# COMPACT_ATOMS: atom_id res chain seq x y z
N MET A 1 4.97 -19.09 -3.58
CA MET A 1 5.03 -17.84 -2.80
C MET A 1 4.44 -16.73 -3.65
N THR A 2 3.45 -15.99 -3.17
CA THR A 2 2.80 -14.89 -3.91
C THR A 2 3.61 -13.61 -3.77
N CYS A 3 4.27 -13.20 -4.86
CA CYS A 3 4.96 -11.92 -4.95
C CYS A 3 4.12 -10.94 -5.78
N VAL A 4 3.93 -9.73 -5.28
CA VAL A 4 3.22 -8.65 -5.98
C VAL A 4 4.18 -7.48 -6.15
N ILE A 5 4.15 -6.85 -7.33
CA ILE A 5 5.00 -5.71 -7.66
C ILE A 5 4.08 -4.58 -8.11
N VAL A 6 4.12 -3.46 -7.40
CA VAL A 6 3.28 -2.28 -7.63
C VAL A 6 4.17 -1.12 -8.06
N GLY A 7 3.79 -0.42 -9.12
CA GLY A 7 4.51 0.76 -9.60
C GLY A 7 4.03 1.20 -10.97
N GLU A 8 4.73 2.15 -11.59
CA GLU A 8 4.51 2.48 -13.00
C GLU A 8 5.05 1.38 -13.91
N THR A 9 4.49 1.24 -15.11
CA THR A 9 4.87 0.21 -16.08
C THR A 9 6.39 0.16 -16.33
N ASP A 10 7.02 1.31 -16.52
CA ASP A 10 8.47 1.42 -16.76
C ASP A 10 9.31 1.06 -15.52
N GLY A 11 8.77 1.32 -14.32
CA GLY A 11 9.39 0.94 -13.06
C GLY A 11 9.29 -0.57 -12.79
N ILE A 12 8.23 -1.21 -13.26
CA ILE A 12 8.01 -2.64 -13.05
C ILE A 12 8.83 -3.50 -14.03
N ALA A 13 9.13 -2.99 -15.23
CA ALA A 13 9.75 -3.77 -16.31
C ALA A 13 11.01 -4.57 -15.89
N PRO A 14 11.98 -4.01 -15.13
CA PRO A 14 13.16 -4.75 -14.69
C PRO A 14 12.85 -5.96 -13.79
N PHE A 15 11.71 -5.95 -13.10
CA PHE A 15 11.28 -7.06 -12.25
C PHE A 15 10.62 -8.20 -13.01
N GLN A 16 10.05 -7.96 -14.20
CA GLN A 16 9.34 -8.99 -14.97
C GLN A 16 10.26 -10.16 -15.35
N ALA A 17 11.51 -9.86 -15.73
CA ALA A 17 12.50 -10.88 -16.04
C ALA A 17 12.92 -11.67 -14.80
N ARG A 18 13.09 -11.00 -13.65
CA ARG A 18 13.59 -11.61 -12.42
C ARG A 18 12.53 -12.39 -11.64
N PHE A 19 11.28 -11.95 -11.74
CA PHE A 19 10.13 -12.52 -11.04
C PHE A 19 9.00 -12.85 -12.03
N PRO A 20 9.18 -13.80 -12.95
CA PRO A 20 8.19 -14.09 -14.01
C PRO A 20 6.85 -14.62 -13.46
N GLN A 21 6.81 -15.05 -12.20
CA GLN A 21 5.60 -15.52 -11.52
C GLN A 21 4.97 -14.45 -10.61
N ALA A 22 5.58 -13.26 -10.51
CA ALA A 22 5.00 -12.17 -9.72
C ALA A 22 3.79 -11.58 -10.42
N ARG A 23 2.83 -11.10 -9.62
CA ARG A 23 1.73 -10.29 -10.13
C ARG A 23 2.18 -8.84 -10.21
N HIS A 24 2.12 -8.29 -11.42
CA HIS A 24 2.49 -6.90 -11.68
C HIS A 24 1.23 -6.03 -11.71
N LEU A 25 1.19 -5.01 -10.86
CA LEU A 25 0.08 -4.06 -10.75
C LEU A 25 0.58 -2.68 -11.17
N SER A 26 0.13 -2.21 -12.32
CA SER A 26 0.37 -0.84 -12.76
C SER A 26 -0.43 0.11 -11.88
N ALA A 27 0.21 1.13 -11.31
CA ALA A 27 -0.45 2.15 -10.50
C ALA A 27 -1.52 2.93 -11.28
N THR A 28 -1.39 3.02 -12.62
CA THR A 28 -2.32 3.76 -13.48
C THR A 28 -3.49 2.91 -13.96
N GLU A 29 -3.24 1.64 -14.33
CA GLU A 29 -4.27 0.75 -14.88
C GLU A 29 -5.01 -0.03 -13.78
N GLN A 30 -4.31 -0.33 -12.69
CA GLN A 30 -4.77 -1.16 -11.57
C GLN A 30 -4.40 -0.49 -10.25
N PRO A 31 -4.93 0.72 -9.96
CA PRO A 31 -4.58 1.46 -8.76
C PRO A 31 -4.95 0.66 -7.50
N VAL A 32 -4.00 0.60 -6.57
CA VAL A 32 -4.23 0.07 -5.23
C VAL A 32 -4.83 1.19 -4.39
N TRP A 33 -6.12 1.11 -4.10
CA TRP A 33 -6.82 2.17 -3.37
C TRP A 33 -6.84 1.93 -1.85
N HIS A 34 -6.69 0.68 -1.43
CA HIS A 34 -6.64 0.28 -0.03
C HIS A 34 -5.69 -0.91 0.16
N ALA A 35 -5.04 -0.97 1.32
CA ALA A 35 -4.13 -2.05 1.67
C ALA A 35 -4.25 -2.42 3.15
N GLU A 36 -4.13 -3.71 3.41
CA GLU A 36 -4.02 -4.34 4.73
C GLU A 36 -2.82 -5.29 4.71
N PRO A 37 -2.33 -5.74 5.88
CA PRO A 37 -1.33 -6.79 5.89
C PRO A 37 -1.73 -7.98 5.00
N GLU A 38 -0.84 -8.35 4.08
CA GLU A 38 -0.98 -9.51 3.17
C GLU A 38 -2.08 -9.40 2.10
N ARG A 39 -2.77 -8.25 1.99
CA ARG A 39 -3.85 -8.05 1.01
C ARG A 39 -3.86 -6.62 0.44
N LEU A 40 -4.02 -6.53 -0.89
CA LEU A 40 -4.25 -5.28 -1.60
C LEU A 40 -5.66 -5.26 -2.18
N TRP A 41 -6.30 -4.10 -2.17
CA TRP A 41 -7.56 -3.86 -2.87
C TRP A 41 -7.25 -3.05 -4.11
N VAL A 42 -7.46 -3.70 -5.24
CA VAL A 42 -7.09 -3.18 -6.56
C VAL A 42 -8.36 -2.84 -7.29
N GLN A 43 -8.43 -1.62 -7.77
CA GLN A 43 -9.51 -1.19 -8.62
C GLN A 43 -9.19 -1.57 -10.09
N SER A 44 -10.17 -2.16 -10.78
CA SER A 44 -10.22 -2.22 -12.25
C SER A 44 -11.24 -1.21 -12.80
N GLU A 45 -11.48 -1.21 -14.11
CA GLU A 45 -12.48 -0.32 -14.71
C GLU A 45 -13.88 -0.50 -14.12
N GLU A 46 -14.26 -1.73 -13.81
CA GLU A 46 -15.64 -2.10 -13.45
C GLU A 46 -15.83 -2.54 -12.00
N GLN A 47 -14.77 -2.95 -11.30
CA GLN A 47 -14.89 -3.56 -9.98
C GLN A 47 -13.67 -3.30 -9.11
N VAL A 48 -13.79 -3.63 -7.82
CA VAL A 48 -12.65 -3.74 -6.91
C VAL A 48 -12.43 -5.22 -6.60
N GLY A 49 -11.21 -5.69 -6.84
CA GLY A 49 -10.77 -7.03 -6.48
C GLY A 49 -9.77 -7.01 -5.33
N THR A 50 -9.53 -8.16 -4.72
CA THR A 50 -8.44 -8.32 -3.75
C THR A 50 -7.29 -9.13 -4.33
N VAL A 51 -6.07 -8.78 -3.92
CA VAL A 51 -4.83 -9.42 -4.35
C VAL A 51 -4.04 -9.81 -3.10
N PRO A 52 -3.96 -11.11 -2.76
CA PRO A 52 -3.16 -11.56 -1.64
C PRO A 52 -1.66 -11.50 -2.01
N PHE A 53 -0.81 -11.20 -1.03
CA PHE A 53 0.63 -11.18 -1.20
C PHE A 53 1.36 -11.75 0.03
N ALA A 54 2.45 -12.47 -0.22
CA ALA A 54 3.45 -12.84 0.80
C ALA A 54 4.70 -11.95 0.72
N ARG A 55 4.96 -11.41 -0.48
CA ARG A 55 5.98 -10.41 -0.77
C ARG A 55 5.38 -9.28 -1.60
N LEU A 56 5.71 -8.04 -1.25
CA LEU A 56 5.29 -6.85 -1.97
C LEU A 56 6.52 -6.00 -2.29
N VAL A 57 6.71 -5.67 -3.55
CA VAL A 57 7.70 -4.69 -4.00
C VAL A 57 6.96 -3.46 -4.50
N VAL A 58 7.20 -2.32 -3.88
CA VAL A 58 6.61 -1.03 -4.24
C VAL A 58 7.69 -0.20 -4.94
N VAL A 59 7.42 0.25 -6.16
CA VAL A 59 8.37 0.98 -7.01
C VAL A 59 7.79 2.34 -7.38
N GLY A 60 8.63 3.37 -7.37
CA GLY A 60 8.24 4.73 -7.77
C GLY A 60 7.62 5.53 -6.64
N GLU A 61 6.60 6.33 -6.95
CA GLU A 61 6.02 7.32 -6.03
C GLU A 61 4.92 6.76 -5.10
N ALA A 62 4.71 5.45 -5.06
CA ALA A 62 3.66 4.81 -4.25
C ALA A 62 3.99 4.72 -2.73
N ALA A 63 4.55 5.78 -2.14
CA ALA A 63 4.91 5.84 -0.72
C ALA A 63 3.72 5.67 0.22
N LEU A 64 2.53 6.16 -0.18
CA LEU A 64 1.29 6.04 0.59
C LEU A 64 0.87 4.58 0.81
N LEU A 65 1.18 3.69 -0.14
CA LEU A 65 0.92 2.26 0.02
C LEU A 65 1.72 1.66 1.18
N CYS A 66 2.98 2.05 1.34
CA CYS A 66 3.80 1.62 2.47
C CYS A 66 3.28 2.18 3.79
N ALA A 67 2.83 3.44 3.81
CA ALA A 67 2.21 4.03 4.99
C ALA A 67 0.94 3.28 5.42
N ALA A 68 0.08 2.92 4.48
CA ALA A 68 -1.14 2.15 4.75
C ALA A 68 -0.85 0.77 5.34
N LEU A 69 0.23 0.14 4.90
CA LEU A 69 0.70 -1.16 5.40
C LEU A 69 1.40 -1.06 6.77
N GLY A 70 1.54 0.16 7.32
CA GLY A 70 2.17 0.43 8.60
C GLY A 70 3.70 0.34 8.56
N CYS A 71 4.31 0.63 7.42
CA CYS A 71 5.75 0.86 7.35
C CYS A 71 6.13 2.12 8.14
N GLN A 72 7.28 2.09 8.81
CA GLN A 72 7.92 3.28 9.34
C GLN A 72 8.22 4.26 8.19
N MET A 73 7.87 5.52 8.42
CA MET A 73 7.99 6.60 7.45
C MET A 73 8.95 7.67 7.97
N GLY A 74 9.88 8.10 7.12
CA GLY A 74 10.73 9.26 7.34
C GLY A 74 10.19 10.48 6.59
N ARG A 75 10.98 11.57 6.56
CA ARG A 75 10.59 12.81 5.87
C ARG A 75 10.43 12.68 4.36
N ALA A 76 11.18 11.77 3.73
CA ALA A 76 11.22 11.61 2.28
C ALA A 76 10.44 10.39 1.78
N GLY A 77 9.80 9.61 2.67
CA GLY A 77 9.08 8.39 2.32
C GLY A 77 9.35 7.22 3.28
N PRO A 78 9.05 5.98 2.86
CA PRO A 78 9.29 4.77 3.64
C PRO A 78 10.78 4.62 3.97
N LEU A 79 11.06 4.21 5.21
CA LEU A 79 12.41 3.91 5.63
C LEU A 79 12.80 2.50 5.18
N THR A 80 13.96 2.38 4.56
CA THR A 80 14.48 1.12 4.01
C THR A 80 15.94 0.87 4.39
N ASP A 81 16.32 -0.40 4.42
CA ASP A 81 17.73 -0.79 4.53
C ASP A 81 18.45 -0.77 3.17
N ALA A 82 19.72 -1.21 3.14
CA ALA A 82 20.52 -1.31 1.91
C ALA A 82 19.95 -2.29 0.86
N ASN A 83 19.06 -3.19 1.27
CA ASN A 83 18.39 -4.16 0.42
C ASN A 83 16.97 -3.72 0.02
N HIS A 84 16.60 -2.48 0.34
CA HIS A 84 15.29 -1.89 0.07
C HIS A 84 14.15 -2.52 0.87
N GLN A 85 14.45 -3.27 1.93
CA GLN A 85 13.46 -3.86 2.83
C GLN A 85 12.94 -2.79 3.80
N THR A 86 11.63 -2.72 3.97
CA THR A 86 11.02 -1.77 4.92
C THR A 86 10.97 -2.38 6.33
N SER A 87 10.47 -1.58 7.28
CA SER A 87 10.17 -2.06 8.64
C SER A 87 9.15 -3.21 8.74
N ARG A 88 8.45 -3.53 7.63
CA ARG A 88 7.45 -4.59 7.58
C ARG A 88 8.00 -5.76 6.78
N ARG A 89 7.93 -6.95 7.36
CA ARG A 89 8.48 -8.17 6.74
C ARG A 89 7.81 -8.41 5.38
N GLY A 90 8.64 -8.71 4.39
CA GLY A 90 8.17 -9.02 3.03
C GLY A 90 7.73 -7.81 2.22
N ILE A 91 7.88 -6.59 2.73
CA ILE A 91 7.58 -5.35 2.00
C ILE A 91 8.90 -4.66 1.64
N PHE A 92 9.03 -4.31 0.37
CA PHE A 92 10.19 -3.63 -0.20
C PHE A 92 9.75 -2.34 -0.86
N PHE A 93 10.58 -1.29 -0.76
CA PHE A 93 10.30 0.00 -1.37
C PHE A 93 11.51 0.51 -2.14
N LEU A 94 11.29 0.87 -3.40
CA LEU A 94 12.28 1.45 -4.29
C LEU A 94 11.80 2.82 -4.76
N PRO A 95 12.42 3.92 -4.31
CA PRO A 95 12.10 5.23 -4.82
C PRO A 95 12.57 5.34 -6.28
N GLY A 96 11.68 5.78 -7.16
CA GLY A 96 11.99 6.04 -8.57
C GLY A 96 12.25 4.78 -9.41
N ARG A 97 13.09 4.93 -10.44
CA ARG A 97 13.35 3.88 -11.43
C ARG A 97 14.38 2.87 -10.90
N PRO A 98 14.08 1.56 -10.90
CA PRO A 98 14.99 0.55 -10.38
C PRO A 98 16.14 0.26 -11.35
N ASP A 99 17.33 0.07 -10.80
CA ASP A 99 18.47 -0.51 -11.49
C ASP A 99 18.56 -2.03 -11.25
N GLU A 100 19.31 -2.74 -12.09
CA GLU A 100 19.46 -4.20 -12.02
C GLU A 100 20.04 -4.66 -10.68
N ALA A 101 20.96 -3.90 -10.10
CA ALA A 101 21.58 -4.24 -8.82
C ALA A 101 20.57 -4.18 -7.67
N ALA A 102 19.65 -3.21 -7.69
CA ALA A 102 18.57 -3.06 -6.72
C ALA A 102 17.56 -4.21 -6.84
N VAL A 103 17.19 -4.59 -8.07
CA VAL A 103 16.33 -5.74 -8.34
C VAL A 103 16.97 -7.02 -7.79
N GLU A 104 18.27 -7.22 -8.01
CA GLU A 104 18.97 -8.41 -7.52
C GLU A 104 19.08 -8.44 -5.99
N ARG A 105 19.35 -7.30 -5.33
CA ARG A 105 19.36 -7.21 -3.85
C ARG A 105 18.02 -7.63 -3.25
N ILE A 106 16.91 -7.17 -3.85
CA ILE A 106 15.56 -7.57 -3.42
C ILE A 106 15.35 -9.07 -3.66
N ALA A 107 15.75 -9.59 -4.82
CA ALA A 107 15.60 -11.01 -5.13
C ALA A 107 16.36 -11.92 -4.16
N ILE A 108 17.59 -11.56 -3.82
CA ILE A 108 18.40 -12.24 -2.81
C ILE A 108 17.69 -12.18 -1.45
N THR A 109 17.23 -11.01 -1.03
CA THR A 109 16.55 -10.86 0.27
C THR A 109 15.28 -11.69 0.35
N ILE A 110 14.49 -11.71 -0.73
CA ILE A 110 13.28 -12.54 -0.83
C ILE A 110 13.64 -14.03 -0.75
N ALA A 111 14.68 -14.47 -1.45
CA ALA A 111 15.10 -15.87 -1.50
C ALA A 111 15.64 -16.37 -0.14
N HIS A 112 16.31 -15.50 0.61
CA HIS A 112 16.89 -15.84 1.92
C HIS A 112 16.00 -15.49 3.11
N ASP A 113 14.81 -14.90 2.89
CA ASP A 113 13.83 -14.55 3.92
C ASP A 113 14.46 -13.77 5.09
N LEU A 114 15.27 -12.75 4.76
CA LEU A 114 15.96 -11.94 5.76
C LEU A 114 14.94 -11.23 6.69
N PRO A 115 15.28 -11.05 7.98
CA PRO A 115 14.40 -10.39 8.94
C PRO A 115 14.08 -8.96 8.52
N PRO A 116 12.92 -8.40 8.92
CA PRO A 116 12.57 -7.03 8.58
C PRO A 116 13.60 -6.04 9.10
N PHE A 117 13.75 -4.93 8.37
CA PHE A 117 14.51 -3.79 8.84
C PHE A 117 13.88 -3.26 10.13
N VAL A 118 14.70 -2.80 11.07
CA VAL A 118 14.22 -2.13 12.28
C VAL A 118 15.06 -0.87 12.43
N GLU A 119 14.47 0.28 12.15
CA GLU A 119 15.13 1.54 12.48
C GLU A 119 15.15 1.68 14.01
N ARG A 120 16.35 1.94 14.55
CA ARG A 120 16.55 2.11 15.99
C ARG A 120 16.41 3.56 16.44
N GLU A 121 16.48 4.50 15.51
CA GLU A 121 16.36 5.91 15.80
C GLU A 121 14.87 6.32 15.72
N PRO A 122 14.32 7.00 16.74
CA PRO A 122 12.92 7.42 16.69
C PRO A 122 12.74 8.37 15.49
N PRO A 123 11.62 8.27 14.75
CA PRO A 123 11.37 9.15 13.63
C PRO A 123 11.51 10.60 14.10
N GLY A 124 12.34 11.37 13.38
CA GLY A 124 12.59 12.77 13.71
C GLY A 124 11.27 13.55 13.80
N PRO A 125 11.23 14.67 14.54
CA PRO A 125 10.00 15.40 14.76
C PRO A 125 9.32 15.70 13.42
N VAL A 126 8.08 15.23 13.31
CA VAL A 126 7.15 15.58 12.23
C VAL A 126 7.07 17.10 12.24
N GLY A 127 7.27 17.75 11.10
CA GLY A 127 7.02 19.18 10.98
C GLY A 127 5.61 19.49 11.51
N ALA A 128 5.35 20.73 11.93
CA ALA A 128 4.05 21.11 12.49
C ALA A 128 2.95 21.05 11.41
N VAL A 129 2.46 19.86 11.12
CA VAL A 129 1.32 19.61 10.25
C VAL A 129 0.08 19.67 11.14
N ALA A 130 -0.92 20.46 10.74
CA ALA A 130 -2.20 20.45 11.43
C ALA A 130 -2.88 19.08 11.22
N ARG A 131 -3.40 18.49 12.30
CA ARG A 131 -4.19 17.27 12.18
C ARG A 131 -5.44 17.55 11.36
N LEU A 132 -5.64 16.77 10.31
CA LEU A 132 -6.83 16.82 9.48
C LEU A 132 -7.92 15.91 10.04
N GLU A 133 -9.16 16.36 9.92
CA GLU A 133 -10.33 15.51 10.15
C GLU A 133 -10.46 14.46 9.02
N PRO A 134 -11.09 13.29 9.26
CA PRO A 134 -11.17 12.21 8.27
C PRO A 134 -11.72 12.63 6.90
N LEU A 135 -12.72 13.52 6.88
CA LEU A 135 -13.28 14.05 5.64
C LEU A 135 -12.25 14.90 4.86
N ALA A 136 -11.44 15.70 5.57
CA ALA A 136 -10.39 16.48 4.94
C ALA A 136 -9.29 15.58 4.37
N VAL A 137 -8.92 14.49 5.06
CA VAL A 137 -8.00 13.48 4.51
C VAL A 137 -8.55 12.86 3.22
N ALA A 138 -9.85 12.51 3.20
CA ALA A 138 -10.50 11.98 2.00
C ALA A 138 -10.52 13.00 0.84
N MET A 139 -10.71 14.28 1.14
CA MET A 139 -10.63 15.35 0.13
C MET A 139 -9.23 15.49 -0.46
N VAL A 140 -8.17 15.39 0.35
CA VAL A 140 -6.78 15.43 -0.12
C VAL A 140 -6.46 14.21 -0.99
N LEU A 141 -6.92 13.02 -0.59
CA LEU A 141 -6.80 11.80 -1.42
C LEU A 141 -7.50 11.93 -2.78
N GLY A 142 -8.59 12.68 -2.86
CA GLY A 142 -9.29 12.97 -4.12
C GLY A 142 -8.55 13.91 -5.07
N GLN A 143 -7.46 14.54 -4.64
CA GLN A 143 -6.65 15.45 -5.47
C GLN A 143 -5.67 14.67 -6.37
N PRO A 144 -5.24 15.25 -7.50
CA PRO A 144 -4.21 14.67 -8.35
C PRO A 144 -2.93 14.33 -7.59
N GLU A 145 -2.26 13.26 -8.01
CA GLU A 145 -1.02 12.81 -7.38
C GLU A 145 0.08 13.86 -7.57
N THR A 146 0.54 14.42 -6.45
CA THR A 146 1.63 15.40 -6.43
C THR A 146 2.50 15.14 -5.20
N THR A 147 3.78 15.46 -5.30
CA THR A 147 4.71 15.40 -4.16
C THR A 147 4.20 16.18 -2.95
N ALA A 148 3.51 17.30 -3.17
CA ALA A 148 2.93 18.11 -2.10
C ALA A 148 1.75 17.42 -1.41
N ARG A 149 0.81 16.84 -2.18
CA ARG A 149 -0.31 16.03 -1.66
C ARG A 149 0.21 14.88 -0.80
N ASP A 150 1.20 14.15 -1.31
CA ASP A 150 1.73 12.98 -0.65
C ASP A 150 2.49 13.36 0.63
N ALA A 151 3.25 14.46 0.62
CA ALA A 151 3.90 14.98 1.81
C ALA A 151 2.87 15.36 2.91
N GLU A 152 1.73 15.95 2.54
CA GLU A 152 0.65 16.28 3.47
C GLU A 152 0.02 15.02 4.08
N LEU A 153 -0.30 14.02 3.25
CA LEU A 153 -0.86 12.74 3.69
C LEU A 153 0.12 11.95 4.58
N LEU A 154 1.41 11.93 4.23
CA LEU A 154 2.46 11.33 5.06
C LEU A 154 2.63 12.08 6.39
N GLY A 155 2.45 13.40 6.39
CA GLY A 155 2.36 14.20 7.60
C GLY A 155 1.23 13.74 8.52
N GLN A 156 0.05 13.42 7.97
CA GLN A 156 -1.06 12.86 8.74
C GLN A 156 -0.72 11.48 9.30
N VAL A 157 -0.08 10.59 8.53
CA VAL A 157 0.33 9.25 8.99
C VAL A 157 1.17 9.34 10.25
N ALA A 158 2.09 10.29 10.30
CA ALA A 158 2.98 10.46 11.44
C ALA A 158 2.25 11.00 12.69
N LEU A 159 1.09 11.65 12.53
CA LEU A 159 0.25 12.15 13.63
C LEU A 159 -0.78 11.13 14.12
N THR A 160 -1.38 10.35 13.20
CA THR A 160 -2.57 9.53 13.48
C THR A 160 -2.32 8.03 13.34
N GLY A 161 -1.19 7.62 12.77
CA GLY A 161 -0.89 6.23 12.42
C GLY A 161 -1.26 5.89 10.97
N PRO A 162 -1.24 4.60 10.61
CA PRO A 162 -1.45 4.15 9.23
C PRO A 162 -2.79 4.66 8.65
N ILE A 163 -2.74 5.28 7.47
CA ILE A 163 -3.93 5.62 6.70
C ILE A 163 -4.29 4.42 5.84
N ALA A 164 -5.42 3.78 6.09
CA ALA A 164 -5.82 2.57 5.37
C ALA A 164 -5.95 2.78 3.84
N PHE A 165 -6.30 3.99 3.40
CA PHE A 165 -6.56 4.31 2.00
C PHE A 165 -5.34 4.96 1.34
N CYS A 166 -4.96 4.42 0.18
CA CYS A 166 -3.76 4.80 -0.57
C CYS A 166 -4.07 5.70 -1.77
N ALA A 167 -5.29 5.59 -2.32
CA ALA A 167 -5.73 6.30 -3.52
C ALA A 167 -7.27 6.45 -3.51
N PRO A 168 -7.85 7.39 -4.28
CA PRO A 168 -9.29 7.47 -4.44
C PRO A 168 -9.83 6.25 -5.20
N VAL A 169 -11.09 5.89 -4.96
CA VAL A 169 -11.78 4.78 -5.62
C VAL A 169 -13.03 5.27 -6.35
N LYS A 170 -13.29 4.76 -7.56
CA LYS A 170 -14.51 5.10 -8.30
C LYS A 170 -15.74 4.56 -7.57
N LEU A 171 -16.75 5.40 -7.35
CA LEU A 171 -18.00 5.00 -6.68
C LEU A 171 -18.70 3.84 -7.41
N ALA A 172 -18.68 3.83 -8.75
CA ALA A 172 -19.23 2.73 -9.54
C ALA A 172 -18.52 1.39 -9.24
N ALA A 173 -17.20 1.40 -9.08
CA ALA A 173 -16.42 0.21 -8.74
C ALA A 173 -16.70 -0.28 -7.30
N LEU A 174 -16.98 0.64 -6.35
CA LEU A 174 -17.44 0.27 -5.00
C LEU A 174 -18.87 -0.28 -5.01
N ALA A 175 -19.76 0.30 -5.80
CA ALA A 175 -21.16 -0.15 -5.89
C ALA A 175 -21.27 -1.60 -6.39
N ALA A 176 -20.33 -2.04 -7.24
CA ALA A 176 -20.23 -3.43 -7.65
C ALA A 176 -19.96 -4.40 -6.47
N ILE A 177 -19.19 -3.98 -5.46
CA ILE A 177 -18.98 -4.76 -4.23
C ILE A 177 -20.27 -4.79 -3.40
N GLY A 178 -20.93 -3.64 -3.23
CA GLY A 178 -22.15 -3.51 -2.42
C GLY A 178 -23.39 -4.19 -3.03
N ALA A 179 -23.34 -4.54 -4.32
CA ALA A 179 -24.39 -5.32 -4.99
C ALA A 179 -24.40 -6.79 -4.55
N GLU A 180 -23.31 -7.31 -3.97
CA GLU A 180 -23.31 -8.55 -3.21
C GLU A 180 -24.05 -8.30 -1.89
N ARG A 181 -25.38 -8.48 -1.90
CA ARG A 181 -26.21 -8.33 -0.69
C ARG A 181 -25.58 -9.13 0.46
N PRO A 182 -25.28 -8.52 1.61
CA PRO A 182 -24.94 -9.30 2.80
C PRO A 182 -26.08 -10.28 3.05
N ALA A 183 -25.73 -11.50 3.49
CA ALA A 183 -26.73 -12.48 3.87
C ALA A 183 -27.71 -11.81 4.86
N PRO A 184 -29.03 -11.99 4.70
CA PRO A 184 -29.99 -11.39 5.61
C PRO A 184 -29.62 -11.78 7.04
N TYR A 185 -29.62 -10.81 7.95
CA TYR A 185 -29.38 -11.08 9.36
C TYR A 185 -30.31 -12.20 9.83
N PRO A 186 -29.83 -13.13 10.66
CA PRO A 186 -30.70 -14.15 11.24
C PRO A 186 -31.84 -13.43 11.98
N ILE A 187 -33.06 -13.88 11.72
CA ILE A 187 -34.25 -13.41 12.42
C ILE A 187 -33.97 -13.59 13.92
N GLN A 188 -33.93 -12.49 14.69
CA GLN A 188 -33.98 -12.59 16.15
C GLN A 188 -35.33 -13.22 16.49
N MET A 189 -35.31 -14.52 16.79
CA MET A 189 -36.43 -15.14 17.48
C MET A 189 -36.32 -14.66 18.92
N ASP A 190 -37.29 -13.84 19.33
CA ASP A 190 -37.50 -13.59 20.75
C ASP A 190 -37.60 -14.96 21.42
N GLN A 191 -36.67 -15.24 22.35
CA GLN A 191 -36.82 -16.40 23.20
C GLN A 191 -38.03 -16.14 24.07
N GLU A 192 -39.19 -16.64 23.66
CA GLU A 192 -40.33 -16.81 24.54
C GLU A 192 -39.87 -17.69 25.70
N GLY A 193 -39.64 -17.05 26.85
CA GLY A 193 -39.24 -17.71 28.08
C GLY A 193 -40.29 -18.74 28.47
N ALA A 194 -39.85 -20.00 28.57
CA ALA A 194 -40.57 -21.08 29.22
C ALA A 194 -40.56 -20.92 30.75
#